data_AF-A0A7L3LX43-F1
#
_entry.id   AF-A0A7L3LX43-F1
#
_cell.length_a   1.000
_cell.length_b   1.000
_cell.length_c   1.000
_cell.angle_alpha   90.00
_cell.angle_beta   90.00
_cell.angle_gamma   90.00
#
_symmetry.space_group_name_H-M   'P 1'
#
loop_
_entity.id
_entity.type
_entity.pdbx_description
1 polymer ?
#
loop_
_entity_poly.entity_id
_entity_poly.type
_entity_poly.pdbx_seq_one_letter_code
_entity_poly.pdbx_strand_id
1 'polypeptide(L)'
;QFAEGPLLDGLYWEESYNNHTTLTSQNSNSSHIYYENLLLGVAQIRQLKVHNNSCSIYPYFQDLLEDCYSEYRYQVEDRSEFGLKSDSEWQYTLGSSLSPWYWGSMGFYSSGGYRFTLPKSKQESLEKLEFLRENNWLTRGTRIVFIDFSTYNANVNLFCIVRLVVEFPATGGAHTSSHTYSVKLLRYVKNYDYFLASCEITFCLFIIVFIIQEVIKIRKLKKNYFKNAWNYLDLLLLVVSILAIAFNIYRTIAVSTLMEGLLSDPHTYPDFYFLAFWQVLYNNMIAVNVFFAWIKLFKFVSFNKTMIQLSSTLSRCAKDILGFAIMFFIIFFAYAQLGYLVFGLQVEEFSSFQNCIFTQFRIVLGDFNFEAIEAADRILGPIYFITFVFFVFFILLNMFLAIINDTYSEVKADFQMMTTEELQLRDLIKQ
;
A
#
# COMPACT_ATOMS: atom_id res chain seq x y z
N GLN A 1 25.45 -6.77 -15.22
CA GLN A 1 26.09 -6.69 -13.88
C GLN A 1 25.17 -7.14 -12.76
N PHE A 2 24.23 -6.33 -12.21
CA PHE A 2 23.36 -6.79 -11.09
C PHE A 2 22.58 -8.08 -11.44
N ALA A 3 21.95 -8.09 -12.61
CA ALA A 3 21.16 -9.24 -13.07
C ALA A 3 22.03 -10.48 -13.34
N GLU A 4 23.29 -10.32 -13.74
CA GLU A 4 24.19 -11.43 -14.12
C GLU A 4 24.99 -11.99 -12.93
N GLY A 5 25.20 -11.19 -11.88
CA GLY A 5 25.90 -11.60 -10.66
C GLY A 5 24.93 -11.79 -9.49
N PRO A 6 24.74 -10.79 -8.62
CA PRO A 6 23.98 -10.93 -7.38
C PRO A 6 22.59 -11.58 -7.51
N LEU A 7 21.86 -11.30 -8.60
CA LEU A 7 20.54 -11.90 -8.82
C LEU A 7 20.64 -13.39 -9.12
N LEU A 8 21.49 -13.80 -10.07
CA LEU A 8 21.65 -15.22 -10.43
C LEU A 8 22.28 -16.01 -9.29
N ASP A 9 23.29 -15.46 -8.62
CA ASP A 9 23.94 -16.09 -7.47
C ASP A 9 22.96 -16.28 -6.31
N GLY A 10 22.02 -15.33 -6.12
CA GLY A 10 20.97 -15.44 -5.11
C GLY A 10 19.85 -16.43 -5.46
N LEU A 11 19.45 -16.51 -6.74
CA LEU A 11 18.38 -17.41 -7.21
C LEU A 11 18.85 -18.87 -7.38
N TYR A 12 20.08 -19.07 -7.83
CA TYR A 12 20.68 -20.37 -8.12
C TYR A 12 21.84 -20.63 -7.18
N TRP A 13 21.50 -21.10 -5.98
CA TRP A 13 22.46 -21.43 -4.95
C TRP A 13 23.04 -22.83 -5.18
N GLU A 14 24.33 -22.90 -5.52
CA GLU A 14 25.02 -24.16 -5.82
C GLU A 14 25.97 -24.64 -4.70
N GLU A 15 26.21 -23.82 -3.67
CA GLU A 15 27.18 -24.16 -2.62
C GLU A 15 26.56 -25.07 -1.53
N SER A 16 26.90 -26.36 -1.57
CA SER A 16 26.73 -27.28 -0.42
C SER A 16 27.96 -27.29 0.47
N TYR A 17 27.75 -27.29 1.79
CA TYR A 17 28.78 -27.23 2.84
C TYR A 17 29.87 -28.33 2.79
N ASN A 18 29.68 -29.37 1.97
CA ASN A 18 30.67 -30.40 1.72
C ASN A 18 30.84 -30.58 0.20
N ASN A 19 32.10 -30.73 -0.25
CA ASN A 19 32.47 -31.19 -1.60
C ASN A 19 31.96 -32.63 -1.93
N HIS A 20 31.05 -33.18 -1.13
CA HIS A 20 30.29 -34.36 -1.45
C HIS A 20 28.95 -33.93 -2.06
N THR A 21 28.93 -33.94 -3.38
CA THR A 21 27.75 -34.11 -4.22
C THR A 21 26.84 -35.20 -3.65
N THR A 22 25.78 -34.84 -2.92
CA THR A 22 24.53 -35.62 -2.78
C THR A 22 23.44 -34.83 -2.05
N LEU A 23 22.97 -33.74 -2.67
CA LEU A 23 21.53 -33.42 -2.72
C LEU A 23 21.06 -33.15 -4.17
N THR A 24 21.92 -33.37 -5.16
CA THR A 24 21.71 -33.00 -6.57
C THR A 24 21.64 -34.20 -7.53
N SER A 25 21.33 -35.43 -7.05
CA SER A 25 21.24 -36.60 -7.95
C SER A 25 19.87 -37.26 -8.07
N GLN A 26 18.77 -36.66 -7.59
CA GLN A 26 17.42 -37.23 -7.84
C GLN A 26 16.34 -36.26 -8.29
N ASN A 27 16.55 -34.94 -8.33
CA ASN A 27 15.66 -34.00 -9.03
C ASN A 27 16.43 -32.77 -9.52
N SER A 28 16.89 -32.79 -10.77
CA SER A 28 17.66 -31.74 -11.45
C SER A 28 16.90 -30.41 -11.69
N ASN A 29 15.71 -30.23 -11.14
CA ASN A 29 14.73 -29.26 -11.63
C ASN A 29 14.28 -28.21 -10.60
N SER A 30 14.85 -28.20 -9.39
CA SER A 30 14.45 -27.29 -8.30
C SER A 30 15.66 -26.62 -7.65
N SER A 31 15.69 -25.28 -7.67
CA SER A 31 16.69 -24.47 -6.98
C SER A 31 16.21 -24.13 -5.57
N HIS A 32 17.09 -24.23 -4.58
CA HIS A 32 16.81 -23.92 -3.19
C HIS A 32 17.66 -22.74 -2.73
N ILE A 33 17.02 -21.69 -2.23
CA ILE A 33 17.66 -20.49 -1.71
C ILE A 33 17.87 -20.66 -0.20
N TYR A 34 19.12 -20.54 0.24
CA TYR A 34 19.53 -20.81 1.63
C TYR A 34 19.04 -22.18 2.14
N TYR A 35 19.08 -23.20 1.27
CA TYR A 35 18.67 -24.59 1.53
C TYR A 35 17.18 -24.84 1.79
N GLU A 36 16.48 -23.93 2.48
CA GLU A 36 15.10 -24.16 2.94
C GLU A 36 14.02 -23.58 2.03
N ASN A 37 14.32 -22.51 1.28
CA ASN A 37 13.34 -21.85 0.44
C ASN A 37 13.40 -22.42 -0.97
N LEU A 38 12.32 -23.01 -1.44
CA LEU A 38 12.20 -23.51 -2.80
C LEU A 38 11.87 -22.35 -3.76
N LEU A 39 12.62 -22.19 -4.85
CA LEU A 39 12.23 -21.31 -5.95
C LEU A 39 11.09 -21.95 -6.75
N LEU A 40 9.96 -21.26 -6.87
CA LEU A 40 8.78 -21.75 -7.60
C LEU A 40 8.82 -21.28 -9.05
N GLY A 41 8.78 -22.24 -9.97
CA GLY A 41 8.81 -21.98 -11.42
C GLY A 41 10.16 -21.40 -11.84
N VAL A 42 10.10 -20.24 -12.46
CA VAL A 42 11.25 -19.46 -12.96
C VAL A 42 11.04 -17.98 -12.67
N ALA A 43 12.11 -17.19 -12.64
CA ALA A 43 11.99 -15.73 -12.55
C ALA A 43 11.55 -15.14 -13.90
N GLN A 44 10.73 -14.09 -13.86
CA GLN A 44 10.28 -13.34 -15.02
C GLN A 44 10.82 -11.90 -14.95
N ILE A 45 11.39 -11.43 -16.06
CA ILE A 45 11.78 -10.04 -16.23
C ILE A 45 10.83 -9.39 -17.22
N ARG A 46 10.28 -8.23 -16.86
CA ARG A 46 9.31 -7.48 -17.66
C ARG A 46 9.71 -6.02 -17.77
N GLN A 47 9.50 -5.43 -18.93
CA GLN A 47 9.86 -4.05 -19.23
C GLN A 47 8.73 -3.30 -19.90
N LEU A 48 8.62 -2.00 -19.58
CA LEU A 48 7.80 -1.05 -20.32
C LEU A 48 8.67 -0.01 -21.02
N LYS A 49 8.21 0.36 -22.22
CA LYS A 49 8.88 1.31 -23.12
C LYS A 49 7.90 2.39 -23.57
N VAL A 50 8.47 3.52 -23.95
CA VAL A 50 7.75 4.64 -24.56
C VAL A 50 8.17 4.74 -26.03
N HIS A 51 7.24 5.07 -26.92
CA HIS A 51 7.53 5.16 -28.35
C HIS A 51 8.53 6.29 -28.66
N ASN A 52 9.22 6.16 -29.78
CA ASN A 52 10.13 7.21 -30.25
C ASN A 52 9.35 8.49 -30.58
N ASN A 53 9.95 9.66 -30.32
CA ASN A 53 9.37 10.98 -30.53
C ASN A 53 8.03 11.20 -29.81
N SER A 54 7.97 10.77 -28.55
CA SER A 54 6.85 10.99 -27.63
C SER A 54 6.80 12.40 -27.05
N CYS A 55 7.88 13.17 -27.19
CA CYS A 55 7.93 14.59 -26.83
C CYS A 55 8.33 15.47 -28.01
N SER A 56 7.84 16.71 -27.97
CA SER A 56 8.19 17.75 -28.93
C SER A 56 9.49 18.44 -28.51
N ILE A 57 10.53 18.31 -29.35
CA ILE A 57 11.80 19.04 -29.18
C ILE A 57 11.60 20.48 -29.61
N TYR A 58 12.09 21.43 -28.79
CA TYR A 58 11.99 22.86 -29.09
C TYR A 58 12.84 23.20 -30.33
N PRO A 59 12.38 24.10 -31.24
CA PRO A 59 13.00 24.29 -32.56
C PRO A 59 14.51 24.56 -32.56
N TYR A 60 15.02 25.32 -31.58
CA TYR A 60 16.46 25.61 -31.48
C TYR A 60 17.36 24.39 -31.23
N PHE A 61 16.80 23.28 -30.75
CA PHE A 61 17.54 22.07 -30.43
C PHE A 61 17.24 20.90 -31.39
N GLN A 62 16.41 21.10 -32.42
CA GLN A 62 16.05 20.04 -33.37
C GLN A 62 17.26 19.57 -34.19
N ASP A 63 18.22 20.46 -34.49
CA ASP A 63 19.45 20.10 -35.20
C ASP A 63 20.44 19.29 -34.32
N LEU A 64 20.26 19.31 -32.99
CA LEU A 64 21.16 18.68 -32.02
C LEU A 64 20.60 17.36 -31.46
N LEU A 65 19.28 17.17 -31.50
CA LEU A 65 18.59 16.05 -30.91
C LEU A 65 17.62 15.45 -31.92
N GLU A 66 17.90 14.22 -32.35
CA GLU A 66 17.06 13.49 -33.31
C GLU A 66 15.86 12.80 -32.64
N ASP A 67 16.04 12.29 -31.41
CA ASP A 67 15.04 11.49 -30.70
C ASP A 67 14.65 12.07 -29.34
N CYS A 68 13.36 11.99 -29.01
CA CYS A 68 12.80 12.44 -27.74
C CYS A 68 11.92 11.39 -27.08
N TYR A 69 12.18 11.10 -25.80
CA TYR A 69 11.38 10.18 -24.98
C TYR A 69 10.79 10.89 -23.77
N SER A 70 9.45 10.97 -23.71
CA SER A 70 8.74 11.62 -22.60
C SER A 70 8.72 10.75 -21.34
N GLU A 71 8.14 11.29 -20.26
CA GLU A 71 7.70 10.49 -19.11
C GLU A 71 6.70 9.40 -19.53
N TYR A 72 6.61 8.34 -18.72
CA TYR A 72 5.66 7.27 -18.98
C TYR A 72 4.23 7.77 -18.83
N ARG A 73 3.43 7.59 -19.89
CA ARG A 73 1.98 7.63 -19.83
C ARG A 73 1.43 6.48 -20.65
N TYR A 74 0.26 5.99 -20.27
CA TYR A 74 -0.37 4.87 -20.97
C TYR A 74 -0.61 5.16 -22.47
N GLN A 75 -0.85 6.42 -22.85
CA GLN A 75 -1.06 6.78 -24.27
C GLN A 75 0.20 6.70 -25.13
N VAL A 76 1.39 6.89 -24.52
CA VAL A 76 2.68 6.91 -25.22
C VAL A 76 3.46 5.61 -25.06
N GLU A 77 2.83 4.59 -24.46
CA GLU A 77 3.39 3.25 -24.29
C GLU A 77 3.67 2.60 -25.66
N ASP A 78 4.91 2.16 -25.86
CA ASP A 78 5.30 1.47 -27.09
C ASP A 78 4.79 0.02 -27.05
N ARG A 79 4.09 -0.36 -28.12
CA ARG A 79 3.54 -1.71 -28.33
C ARG A 79 4.09 -2.37 -29.58
N SER A 80 4.99 -1.69 -30.29
CA SER A 80 5.59 -2.21 -31.52
C SER A 80 6.67 -3.24 -31.22
N GLU A 81 6.88 -4.20 -32.12
CA GLU A 81 7.99 -5.15 -31.97
C GLU A 81 9.33 -4.43 -32.19
N PHE A 82 10.33 -4.71 -31.35
CA PHE A 82 11.65 -4.08 -31.43
C PHE A 82 12.78 -5.10 -31.44
N GLY A 83 14.00 -4.70 -31.79
CA GLY A 83 15.15 -5.63 -31.80
C GLY A 83 14.95 -6.79 -32.78
N LEU A 84 15.14 -8.03 -32.32
CA LEU A 84 15.25 -9.20 -33.19
C LEU A 84 13.93 -9.77 -33.74
N LYS A 85 12.76 -9.26 -33.34
CA LYS A 85 11.39 -9.57 -33.86
C LYS A 85 10.94 -11.05 -33.93
N SER A 86 11.85 -12.01 -34.00
CA SER A 86 11.57 -13.45 -34.12
C SER A 86 11.12 -14.06 -32.80
N ASP A 87 11.63 -13.54 -31.70
CA ASP A 87 11.46 -14.16 -30.39
C ASP A 87 10.43 -13.42 -29.54
N SER A 88 9.76 -14.18 -28.66
CA SER A 88 8.69 -13.68 -27.78
C SER A 88 9.13 -12.53 -26.86
N GLU A 89 10.43 -12.46 -26.57
CA GLU A 89 11.10 -11.47 -25.71
C GLU A 89 11.04 -10.05 -26.28
N TRP A 90 10.83 -9.94 -27.59
CA TRP A 90 10.80 -8.70 -28.36
C TRP A 90 9.38 -8.28 -28.77
N GLN A 91 8.39 -9.13 -28.48
CA GLN A 91 6.98 -8.91 -28.78
C GLN A 91 6.25 -8.34 -27.56
N TYR A 92 5.36 -7.38 -27.82
CA TYR A 92 4.57 -6.77 -26.76
C TYR A 92 3.47 -7.73 -26.30
N THR A 93 3.45 -8.05 -25.02
CA THR A 93 2.38 -8.85 -24.42
C THR A 93 1.38 -7.97 -23.68
N LEU A 94 0.10 -8.14 -23.99
CA LEU A 94 -0.96 -7.46 -23.26
C LEU A 94 -1.11 -8.09 -21.87
N GLY A 95 -1.21 -7.26 -20.83
CA GLY A 95 -1.53 -7.72 -19.48
C GLY A 95 -2.94 -8.32 -19.42
N SER A 96 -3.17 -9.27 -18.52
CA SER A 96 -4.53 -9.76 -18.26
C SER A 96 -5.41 -8.61 -17.76
N SER A 97 -6.68 -8.56 -18.15
CA SER A 97 -7.58 -7.46 -17.78
C SER A 97 -7.72 -7.26 -16.26
N LEU A 98 -7.47 -8.31 -15.48
CA LEU A 98 -7.54 -8.28 -14.02
C LEU A 98 -6.25 -7.81 -13.36
N SER A 99 -5.09 -7.90 -14.04
CA SER A 99 -3.79 -7.63 -13.40
C SER A 99 -3.63 -6.16 -12.97
N PRO A 100 -3.27 -5.90 -11.70
CA PRO A 100 -3.20 -4.55 -11.15
C PRO A 100 -2.06 -3.78 -11.78
N TRP A 101 -2.29 -2.49 -12.00
CA TRP A 101 -1.25 -1.56 -12.40
C TRP A 101 -0.31 -1.31 -11.22
N TYR A 102 0.95 -1.02 -11.53
CA TYR A 102 1.96 -0.76 -10.52
C TYR A 102 2.03 0.73 -10.21
N TRP A 103 1.83 1.08 -8.94
CA TRP A 103 2.03 2.44 -8.44
C TRP A 103 3.47 2.60 -7.98
N GLY A 104 4.27 3.23 -8.85
CA GLY A 104 5.66 3.52 -8.61
C GLY A 104 5.91 4.86 -7.94
N SER A 105 7.19 5.19 -7.74
CA SER A 105 7.58 6.49 -7.20
C SER A 105 7.41 7.62 -8.21
N MET A 106 7.71 7.35 -9.48
CA MET A 106 7.72 8.35 -10.55
C MET A 106 6.44 8.31 -11.42
N GLY A 107 5.67 7.23 -11.38
CA GLY A 107 4.53 7.09 -12.28
C GLY A 107 3.65 5.87 -12.00
N PHE A 108 2.55 5.79 -12.74
CA PHE A 108 1.59 4.69 -12.67
C PHE A 108 1.71 3.84 -13.93
N TYR A 109 2.11 2.57 -13.76
CA TYR A 109 2.59 1.71 -14.84
C TYR A 109 1.60 0.58 -15.15
N SER A 110 1.40 0.30 -16.45
CA SER A 110 0.50 -0.77 -16.88
C SER A 110 1.05 -2.17 -16.56
N SER A 111 0.18 -3.18 -16.61
CA SER A 111 0.54 -4.58 -16.39
C SER A 111 1.11 -5.29 -17.63
N GLY A 112 1.06 -4.66 -18.82
CA GLY A 112 1.59 -5.22 -20.05
C GLY A 112 3.11 -5.13 -20.16
N GLY A 113 3.62 -5.31 -21.37
CA GLY A 113 5.01 -5.03 -21.71
C GLY A 113 5.71 -6.17 -22.43
N TYR A 114 7.02 -6.00 -22.58
CA TYR A 114 7.93 -7.01 -23.12
C TYR A 114 8.44 -7.83 -21.94
N ARG A 115 8.34 -9.15 -22.02
CA ARG A 115 8.71 -10.02 -20.91
C ARG A 115 9.43 -11.26 -21.40
N PHE A 116 10.31 -11.76 -20.56
CA PHE A 116 10.99 -13.02 -20.77
C PHE A 116 11.16 -13.76 -19.44
N THR A 117 11.24 -15.07 -19.51
CA THR A 117 11.54 -15.92 -18.36
C THR A 117 13.01 -16.33 -18.37
N LEU A 118 13.60 -16.42 -17.19
CA LEU A 118 14.91 -16.99 -16.98
C LEU A 118 14.81 -18.53 -16.98
N PRO A 119 15.70 -19.25 -17.67
CA PRO A 119 15.82 -20.70 -17.54
C PRO A 119 16.08 -21.15 -16.10
N LYS A 120 15.93 -22.45 -15.82
CA LYS A 120 16.22 -22.99 -14.47
C LYS A 120 17.69 -23.18 -14.18
N SER A 121 18.52 -23.31 -15.22
CA SER A 121 19.96 -23.42 -15.07
C SER A 121 20.59 -22.04 -14.93
N LYS A 122 21.57 -21.92 -14.03
CA LYS A 122 22.34 -20.69 -13.85
C LYS A 122 23.09 -20.31 -15.12
N GLN A 123 23.73 -21.28 -15.76
CA GLN A 123 24.52 -21.08 -16.98
C GLN A 123 23.65 -20.62 -18.15
N GLU A 124 22.51 -21.28 -18.38
CA GLU A 124 21.57 -20.89 -19.44
C GLU A 124 20.96 -19.51 -19.18
N SER A 125 20.71 -19.17 -17.91
CA SER A 125 20.23 -17.83 -17.53
C SER A 125 21.26 -16.75 -17.78
N LEU A 126 22.53 -17.04 -17.53
CA LEU A 126 23.64 -16.14 -17.83
C LEU A 126 23.75 -15.92 -19.33
N GLU A 127 23.79 -16.99 -20.13
CA GLU A 127 23.83 -16.91 -21.60
C GLU A 127 22.65 -16.11 -22.17
N LYS A 128 21.43 -16.32 -21.63
CA LYS A 128 20.25 -15.55 -22.04
C LYS A 128 20.37 -14.06 -21.71
N LEU A 129 20.90 -13.72 -20.53
CA LEU A 129 21.09 -12.32 -20.13
C LEU A 129 22.19 -11.64 -20.96
N GLU A 130 23.28 -12.35 -21.26
CA GLU A 130 24.34 -11.84 -22.13
C GLU A 130 23.82 -11.59 -23.56
N PHE A 131 23.04 -12.53 -24.10
CA PHE A 131 22.37 -12.35 -25.40
C PHE A 131 21.46 -11.12 -25.43
N LEU A 132 20.67 -10.88 -24.38
CA LEU A 132 19.79 -9.70 -24.30
C LEU A 132 20.57 -8.39 -24.12
N ARG A 133 21.73 -8.44 -23.44
CA ARG A 133 22.65 -7.31 -23.29
C ARG A 133 23.29 -6.95 -24.62
N GLU A 134 23.82 -7.93 -25.35
CA GLU A 134 24.44 -7.72 -26.67
C GLU A 134 23.45 -7.14 -27.68
N ASN A 135 22.17 -7.52 -27.59
CA ASN A 135 21.12 -7.02 -28.47
C ASN A 135 20.40 -5.76 -27.94
N ASN A 136 20.91 -5.10 -26.88
CA ASN A 136 20.36 -3.86 -26.32
C ASN A 136 18.85 -3.94 -25.98
N TRP A 137 18.44 -4.98 -25.25
CA TRP A 137 17.03 -5.13 -24.83
C TRP A 137 16.54 -3.93 -23.99
N LEU A 138 17.44 -3.40 -23.13
CA LEU A 138 17.26 -2.11 -22.46
C LEU A 138 17.68 -0.97 -23.39
N THR A 139 16.76 -0.01 -23.59
CA THR A 139 16.96 1.12 -24.51
C THR A 139 16.69 2.44 -23.78
N ARG A 140 17.03 3.57 -24.41
CA ARG A 140 16.77 4.91 -23.84
C ARG A 140 15.28 5.18 -23.56
N GLY A 141 14.38 4.56 -24.32
CA GLY A 141 12.93 4.65 -24.13
C GLY A 141 12.37 3.77 -23.02
N THR A 142 13.19 2.96 -22.35
CA THR A 142 12.77 2.15 -21.21
C THR A 142 12.43 3.05 -20.02
N ARG A 143 11.31 2.76 -19.35
CA ARG A 143 10.86 3.53 -18.17
C ARG A 143 10.81 2.73 -16.89
N ILE A 144 10.57 1.43 -16.99
CA ILE A 144 10.55 0.57 -15.82
C ILE A 144 10.90 -0.86 -16.21
N VAL A 145 11.62 -1.54 -15.33
CA VAL A 145 11.94 -2.96 -15.40
C VAL A 145 11.50 -3.61 -14.10
N PHE A 146 10.79 -4.73 -14.22
CA PHE A 146 10.34 -5.58 -13.13
C PHE A 146 11.10 -6.89 -13.20
N ILE A 147 11.56 -7.37 -12.04
CA ILE A 147 12.12 -8.72 -11.88
C ILE A 147 11.26 -9.40 -10.83
N ASP A 148 10.46 -10.36 -11.27
CA ASP A 148 9.46 -11.04 -10.46
C ASP A 148 9.84 -12.50 -10.28
N PHE A 149 9.83 -12.96 -9.03
CA PHE A 149 10.00 -14.37 -8.70
C PHE A 149 9.29 -14.70 -7.40
N SER A 150 9.01 -15.99 -7.19
CA SER A 150 8.30 -16.47 -6.02
C SER A 150 9.05 -17.62 -5.38
N THR A 151 9.14 -17.60 -4.06
CA THR A 151 9.74 -18.67 -3.27
C THR A 151 8.73 -19.24 -2.29
N TYR A 152 8.93 -20.48 -1.88
CA TYR A 152 8.11 -21.18 -0.91
C TYR A 152 8.98 -21.81 0.17
N ASN A 153 8.71 -21.46 1.41
CA ASN A 153 9.37 -22.08 2.56
C ASN A 153 8.48 -23.20 3.11
N ALA A 154 8.96 -24.43 3.01
CA ALA A 154 8.23 -25.62 3.48
C ALA A 154 8.14 -25.72 5.01
N ASN A 155 9.14 -25.21 5.75
CA ASN A 155 9.20 -25.31 7.22
C ASN A 155 8.07 -24.52 7.88
N VAL A 156 7.78 -23.32 7.35
CA VAL A 156 6.72 -22.44 7.86
C VAL A 156 5.43 -22.48 7.05
N ASN A 157 5.43 -23.10 5.86
CA ASN A 157 4.34 -23.06 4.88
C ASN A 157 3.94 -21.61 4.53
N LEU A 158 4.93 -20.84 4.05
CA LEU A 158 4.75 -19.46 3.61
C LEU A 158 5.34 -19.27 2.21
N PHE A 159 4.62 -18.53 1.39
CA PHE A 159 5.09 -18.07 0.09
C PHE A 159 5.68 -16.67 0.27
N CYS A 160 6.82 -16.42 -0.34
CA CYS A 160 7.41 -15.09 -0.45
C CYS A 160 7.44 -14.70 -1.93
N ILE A 161 6.63 -13.73 -2.30
CA ILE A 161 6.63 -13.16 -3.66
C ILE A 161 7.50 -11.92 -3.64
N VAL A 162 8.51 -11.89 -4.51
CA VAL A 162 9.46 -10.80 -4.62
C VAL A 162 9.27 -10.11 -5.97
N ARG A 163 9.10 -8.80 -5.94
CA ARG A 163 9.14 -7.91 -7.10
C ARG A 163 10.22 -6.87 -6.87
N LEU A 164 11.29 -6.94 -7.65
CA LEU A 164 12.30 -5.89 -7.72
C LEU A 164 11.95 -4.97 -8.88
N VAL A 165 12.03 -3.67 -8.64
CA VAL A 165 11.63 -2.65 -9.61
C VAL A 165 12.76 -1.67 -9.81
N VAL A 166 13.04 -1.36 -11.07
CA VAL A 166 13.97 -0.31 -11.47
C VAL A 166 13.23 0.66 -12.37
N GLU A 167 12.98 1.86 -11.86
CA GLU A 167 12.39 2.98 -12.60
C GLU A 167 13.50 3.81 -13.24
N PHE A 168 13.31 4.17 -14.51
CA PHE A 168 14.20 5.03 -15.29
C PHE A 168 13.43 6.33 -15.58
N PRO A 169 13.64 7.39 -14.78
CA PRO A 169 13.04 8.70 -15.03
C PRO A 169 13.40 9.23 -16.42
N ALA A 170 12.54 10.08 -16.99
CA ALA A 170 12.83 10.72 -18.28
C ALA A 170 14.06 11.65 -18.23
N THR A 171 14.40 12.14 -17.04
CA THR A 171 15.64 12.90 -16.76
C THR A 171 16.90 12.03 -16.77
N GLY A 172 16.76 10.70 -16.82
CA GLY A 172 17.84 9.73 -16.69
C GLY A 172 17.96 9.17 -15.27
N GLY A 173 19.05 8.45 -15.01
CA GLY A 173 19.27 7.75 -13.75
C GLY A 173 18.43 6.47 -13.61
N ALA A 174 18.59 5.81 -12.46
CA ALA A 174 17.86 4.60 -12.12
C ALA A 174 17.44 4.67 -10.65
N HIS A 175 16.14 4.58 -10.39
CA HIS A 175 15.55 4.56 -9.06
C HIS A 175 15.05 3.15 -8.75
N THR A 176 15.57 2.54 -7.69
CA THR A 176 15.27 1.14 -7.35
C THR A 176 14.27 1.07 -6.21
N SER A 177 13.28 0.19 -6.32
CA SER A 177 12.39 -0.16 -5.22
C SER A 177 12.20 -1.68 -5.17
N SER A 178 11.81 -2.20 -4.01
CA SER A 178 11.55 -3.62 -3.83
C SER A 178 10.27 -3.84 -3.04
N HIS A 179 9.50 -4.84 -3.45
CA HIS A 179 8.31 -5.30 -2.74
C HIS A 179 8.42 -6.79 -2.49
N THR A 180 8.32 -7.15 -1.21
CA THR A 180 8.35 -8.54 -0.75
C THR A 180 7.05 -8.83 0.01
N TYR A 181 6.26 -9.78 -0.49
CA TYR A 181 5.01 -10.18 0.13
C TYR A 181 5.12 -11.60 0.68
N SER A 182 5.02 -11.72 2.00
CA SER A 182 4.92 -13.01 2.69
C SER A 182 3.46 -13.38 2.90
N VAL A 183 2.99 -14.42 2.21
CA VAL A 183 1.58 -14.83 2.21
C VAL A 183 1.43 -16.34 2.44
N LYS A 184 0.44 -16.72 3.25
CA LYS A 184 0.06 -18.11 3.46
C LYS A 184 -1.05 -18.50 2.49
N LEU A 185 -0.68 -19.00 1.31
CA LEU A 185 -1.66 -19.37 0.27
C LEU A 185 -2.29 -20.75 0.54
N LEU A 186 -1.50 -21.73 1.00
CA LEU A 186 -1.99 -23.06 1.37
C LEU A 186 -2.56 -23.04 2.79
N ARG A 187 -3.88 -23.15 2.87
CA ARG A 187 -4.62 -23.20 4.15
C ARG A 187 -4.97 -24.64 4.53
N TYR A 188 -5.15 -24.86 5.83
CA TYR A 188 -5.60 -26.13 6.41
C TYR A 188 -4.58 -27.27 6.37
N VAL A 189 -3.32 -26.97 6.72
CA VAL A 189 -2.26 -27.99 6.80
C VAL A 189 -2.02 -28.41 8.25
N LYS A 190 -1.84 -27.45 9.17
CA LYS A 190 -1.55 -27.73 10.58
C LYS A 190 -2.86 -27.89 11.38
N ASN A 191 -2.81 -28.59 12.51
CA ASN A 191 -3.96 -28.72 13.42
C ASN A 191 -4.53 -27.34 13.86
N TYR A 192 -3.64 -26.36 14.06
CA TYR A 192 -4.04 -24.98 14.35
C TYR A 192 -4.86 -24.32 13.22
N ASP A 193 -4.60 -24.69 11.96
CA ASP A 193 -5.35 -24.16 10.82
C ASP A 193 -6.80 -24.67 10.80
N TYR A 194 -7.06 -25.88 11.31
CA TYR A 194 -8.42 -26.41 11.48
C TYR A 194 -9.19 -25.70 12.61
N PHE A 195 -8.50 -25.33 13.70
CA PHE A 195 -9.10 -24.46 14.71
C PHE A 195 -9.48 -23.10 14.12
N LEU A 196 -8.59 -22.51 13.32
CA LEU A 196 -8.88 -21.25 12.61
C LEU A 196 -10.07 -21.40 11.65
N ALA A 197 -10.19 -22.53 10.94
CA ALA A 197 -11.35 -22.83 10.09
C ALA A 197 -12.67 -22.82 10.88
N SER A 198 -12.67 -23.40 12.09
CA SER A 198 -13.84 -23.37 12.98
C SER A 198 -14.22 -21.94 13.39
N CYS A 199 -13.22 -21.09 13.69
CA CYS A 199 -13.45 -19.67 13.95
C CYS A 199 -14.01 -18.93 12.71
N GLU A 200 -13.54 -19.25 11.50
CA GLU A 200 -14.06 -18.68 10.25
C GLU A 200 -15.53 -19.06 10.02
N ILE A 201 -15.91 -20.31 10.27
CA ILE A 201 -17.30 -20.77 10.18
C ILE A 201 -18.17 -20.03 11.20
N THR A 202 -17.69 -19.90 12.43
CA THR A 202 -18.38 -19.17 13.50
C THR A 202 -18.55 -17.69 13.14
N PHE A 203 -17.53 -17.07 12.55
CA PHE A 203 -17.60 -15.69 12.06
C PHE A 203 -18.66 -15.54 10.97
N CYS A 204 -18.71 -16.45 9.98
CA CYS A 204 -19.75 -16.43 8.95
C CYS A 204 -21.16 -16.53 9.55
N LEU A 205 -21.38 -17.36 10.58
CA LEU A 205 -22.65 -17.44 11.28
C LEU A 205 -23.03 -16.11 11.97
N PHE A 206 -22.08 -15.45 12.64
CA PHE A 206 -22.32 -14.12 13.24
C PHE A 206 -22.70 -13.07 12.19
N ILE A 207 -22.04 -13.07 11.03
CA ILE A 207 -22.37 -12.14 9.94
C ILE A 207 -23.81 -12.37 9.45
N ILE A 208 -24.25 -13.62 9.28
CA ILE A 208 -25.64 -13.91 8.89
C ILE A 208 -26.64 -13.35 9.91
N VAL A 209 -26.37 -13.54 11.21
CA VAL A 209 -27.22 -12.98 12.27
C VAL A 209 -27.24 -11.45 12.22
N PHE A 210 -26.10 -10.80 12.02
CA PHE A 210 -26.02 -9.34 11.90
C PHE A 210 -26.71 -8.79 10.64
N ILE A 211 -26.66 -9.52 9.52
CA ILE A 211 -27.44 -9.17 8.32
C ILE A 211 -28.93 -9.15 8.66
N ILE A 212 -29.44 -10.20 9.31
CA ILE A 212 -30.87 -10.29 9.69
C ILE A 212 -31.24 -9.14 10.64
N GLN A 213 -30.43 -8.87 11.66
CA GLN A 213 -30.66 -7.79 12.61
C GLN A 213 -30.70 -6.41 11.93
N GLU A 214 -29.74 -6.11 11.06
CA GLU A 214 -29.70 -4.83 10.34
C GLU A 214 -30.86 -4.69 9.35
N VAL A 215 -31.27 -5.75 8.65
CA VAL A 215 -32.44 -5.72 7.78
C VAL A 215 -33.73 -5.42 8.57
N ILE A 216 -33.91 -6.04 9.75
CA ILE A 216 -35.05 -5.76 10.63
C ILE A 216 -35.02 -4.30 11.10
N LYS A 217 -33.84 -3.80 11.49
CA LYS A 217 -33.63 -2.43 11.98
C LYS A 217 -33.93 -1.39 10.90
N ILE A 218 -33.47 -1.61 9.67
CA ILE A 218 -33.78 -0.77 8.50
C ILE A 218 -35.28 -0.78 8.21
N ARG A 219 -35.95 -1.95 8.25
CA ARG A 219 -37.40 -2.05 8.02
C ARG A 219 -38.22 -1.31 9.08
N LYS A 220 -37.82 -1.36 10.35
CA LYS A 220 -38.51 -0.68 11.46
C LYS A 220 -38.28 0.83 11.46
N LEU A 221 -37.03 1.27 11.33
CA LEU A 221 -36.65 2.69 11.48
C LEU A 221 -36.77 3.49 10.18
N LYS A 222 -36.85 2.84 9.01
CA LYS A 222 -36.97 3.47 7.67
C LYS A 222 -36.02 4.66 7.52
N LYS A 223 -36.55 5.88 7.31
CA LYS A 223 -35.76 7.11 7.14
C LYS A 223 -35.02 7.54 8.40
N ASN A 224 -35.51 7.18 9.59
CA ASN A 224 -34.86 7.53 10.85
C ASN A 224 -33.55 6.75 11.07
N TYR A 225 -33.36 5.64 10.35
CA TYR A 225 -32.12 4.87 10.39
C TYR A 225 -30.91 5.71 9.93
N PHE A 226 -31.08 6.47 8.85
CA PHE A 226 -30.02 7.27 8.22
C PHE A 226 -29.66 8.56 8.97
N LYS A 227 -30.31 8.84 10.11
CA LYS A 227 -29.94 10.00 10.95
C LYS A 227 -28.85 9.68 11.98
N ASN A 228 -28.64 8.40 12.29
CA ASN A 228 -27.72 8.00 13.36
C ASN A 228 -26.36 7.54 12.78
N ALA A 229 -25.27 8.22 13.17
CA ALA A 229 -23.91 7.89 12.73
C ALA A 229 -23.50 6.44 13.06
N TRP A 230 -23.97 5.90 14.19
CA TRP A 230 -23.67 4.52 14.59
C TRP A 230 -24.23 3.47 13.63
N ASN A 231 -25.35 3.77 12.96
CA ASN A 231 -25.95 2.86 11.99
C ASN A 231 -25.10 2.79 10.70
N TYR A 232 -24.47 3.90 10.30
CA TYR A 232 -23.53 3.88 9.18
C TYR A 232 -22.28 3.05 9.50
N LEU A 233 -21.77 3.13 10.74
CA LEU A 233 -20.67 2.28 11.18
C LEU A 233 -21.08 0.79 11.19
N ASP A 234 -22.29 0.46 11.68
CA ASP A 234 -22.84 -0.90 11.63
C ASP A 234 -22.93 -1.43 10.18
N LEU A 235 -23.39 -0.60 9.23
CA LEU A 235 -23.48 -0.94 7.81
C LEU A 235 -22.09 -1.13 7.16
N LEU A 236 -21.14 -0.25 7.47
CA LEU A 236 -19.77 -0.32 6.97
C LEU A 236 -19.10 -1.64 7.38
N LEU A 237 -19.18 -2.00 8.66
CA LEU A 237 -18.63 -3.25 9.18
C LEU A 237 -19.23 -4.46 8.48
N LEU A 238 -20.54 -4.43 8.20
CA LEU A 238 -21.25 -5.51 7.54
C LEU A 238 -20.80 -5.68 6.08
N VAL A 239 -20.73 -4.59 5.32
CA VAL A 239 -20.33 -4.60 3.90
C VAL A 239 -18.89 -5.10 3.75
N VAL A 240 -17.96 -4.58 4.55
CA VAL A 240 -16.55 -5.00 4.48
C VAL A 240 -16.40 -6.49 4.85
N SER A 241 -17.17 -6.98 5.83
CA SER A 241 -17.15 -8.40 6.22
C SER A 241 -17.68 -9.32 5.12
N ILE A 242 -18.73 -8.92 4.39
CA ILE A 242 -19.26 -9.68 3.24
C ILE A 242 -18.23 -9.73 2.10
N LEU A 243 -17.60 -8.60 1.78
CA LEU A 243 -16.54 -8.54 0.77
C LEU A 243 -15.34 -9.41 1.16
N ALA A 244 -14.97 -9.42 2.45
CA ALA A 244 -13.89 -10.27 2.95
C ALA A 244 -14.19 -11.77 2.75
N ILE A 245 -15.41 -12.22 3.05
CA ILE A 245 -15.81 -13.63 2.85
C ILE A 245 -15.76 -13.99 1.36
N ALA A 246 -16.31 -13.14 0.48
CA ALA A 246 -16.30 -13.37 -0.97
C ALA A 246 -14.87 -13.46 -1.52
N PHE A 247 -13.99 -12.56 -1.10
CA PHE A 247 -12.58 -12.57 -1.50
C PHE A 247 -11.83 -13.81 -1.00
N ASN A 248 -12.07 -14.24 0.25
CA ASN A 248 -11.43 -15.42 0.82
C ASN A 248 -11.76 -16.70 0.03
N ILE A 249 -13.01 -16.83 -0.44
CA ILE A 249 -13.45 -17.94 -1.29
C ILE A 249 -12.78 -17.86 -2.66
N TYR A 250 -12.84 -16.70 -3.32
CA TYR A 250 -12.22 -16.49 -4.64
C TYR A 250 -10.72 -16.81 -4.61
N ARG A 251 -9.99 -16.29 -3.62
CA ARG A 251 -8.56 -16.54 -3.44
C ARG A 251 -8.24 -18.03 -3.33
N THR A 252 -9.03 -18.77 -2.55
CA THR A 252 -8.80 -20.21 -2.34
C THR A 252 -8.91 -20.99 -3.65
N ILE A 253 -9.91 -20.65 -4.49
CA ILE A 253 -10.09 -21.25 -5.81
C ILE A 253 -8.95 -20.85 -6.76
N ALA A 254 -8.58 -19.57 -6.79
CA ALA A 254 -7.54 -19.07 -7.68
C ALA A 254 -6.16 -19.67 -7.37
N VAL A 255 -5.83 -19.85 -6.07
CA VAL A 255 -4.59 -20.50 -5.63
C VAL A 255 -4.54 -21.96 -6.08
N SER A 256 -5.62 -22.72 -5.94
CA SER A 256 -5.63 -24.13 -6.36
C SER A 256 -5.39 -24.27 -7.86
N THR A 257 -6.04 -23.43 -8.68
CA THR A 257 -5.87 -23.46 -10.13
C THR A 257 -4.44 -23.10 -10.55
N LEU A 258 -3.83 -22.07 -9.94
CA LEU A 258 -2.45 -21.68 -10.24
C LEU A 258 -1.44 -22.73 -9.79
N MET A 259 -1.68 -23.39 -8.66
CA MET A 259 -0.82 -24.47 -8.18
C MET A 259 -0.88 -25.70 -9.10
N GLU A 260 -2.07 -26.09 -9.56
CA GLU A 260 -2.23 -27.16 -10.54
C GLU A 260 -1.49 -26.86 -11.85
N GLY A 261 -1.57 -25.62 -12.34
CA GLY A 261 -0.80 -25.17 -13.50
C GLY A 261 0.71 -25.30 -13.31
N LEU A 262 1.22 -24.86 -12.17
CA LEU A 262 2.66 -24.94 -11.85
C LEU A 262 3.16 -26.38 -11.73
N LEU A 263 2.34 -27.30 -11.21
CA LEU A 263 2.66 -28.71 -11.14
C LEU A 263 2.68 -29.38 -12.52
N SER A 264 1.89 -28.86 -13.48
CA SER A 264 1.85 -29.37 -14.85
C SER A 264 3.03 -28.90 -15.70
N ASP A 265 3.45 -27.62 -15.59
CA ASP A 265 4.60 -27.08 -16.31
C ASP A 265 5.53 -26.27 -15.37
N PRO A 266 6.61 -26.91 -14.88
CA PRO A 266 7.56 -26.28 -13.99
C PRO A 266 8.42 -25.17 -14.64
N HIS A 267 8.41 -25.02 -15.97
CA HIS A 267 9.22 -24.01 -16.68
C HIS A 267 8.48 -22.68 -16.89
N THR A 268 7.21 -22.61 -16.50
CA THR A 268 6.41 -21.39 -16.59
C THR A 268 6.55 -20.53 -15.33
N TYR A 269 6.42 -19.22 -15.50
CA TYR A 269 6.32 -18.29 -14.38
C TYR A 269 4.89 -18.30 -13.82
N PRO A 270 4.68 -18.64 -12.54
CA PRO A 270 3.38 -18.51 -11.91
C PRO A 270 3.16 -17.06 -11.43
N ASP A 271 2.10 -16.40 -11.88
CA ASP A 271 1.74 -15.05 -11.40
C ASP A 271 1.08 -15.09 -10.01
N PHE A 272 1.90 -15.35 -8.98
CA PHE A 272 1.49 -15.20 -7.58
C PHE A 272 1.47 -13.75 -7.12
N TYR A 273 2.09 -12.82 -7.87
CA TYR A 273 2.08 -11.40 -7.53
C TYR A 273 0.66 -10.85 -7.53
N PHE A 274 -0.14 -11.18 -8.55
CA PHE A 274 -1.55 -10.80 -8.61
C PHE A 274 -2.29 -11.16 -7.31
N LEU A 275 -2.18 -12.42 -6.87
CA LEU A 275 -2.81 -12.91 -5.65
C LEU A 275 -2.27 -12.22 -4.40
N ALA A 276 -0.95 -12.02 -4.32
CA ALA A 276 -0.30 -11.37 -3.18
C ALA A 276 -0.74 -9.92 -3.02
N PHE A 277 -0.82 -9.16 -4.12
CA PHE A 277 -1.31 -7.78 -4.11
C PHE A 277 -2.72 -7.69 -3.53
N TRP A 278 -3.64 -8.51 -4.03
CA TRP A 278 -5.01 -8.53 -3.52
C TRP A 278 -5.09 -9.02 -2.07
N GLN A 279 -4.20 -9.92 -1.65
CA GLN A 279 -4.11 -10.37 -0.25
C GLN A 279 -3.70 -9.22 0.69
N VAL A 280 -2.78 -8.35 0.28
CA VAL A 280 -2.40 -7.16 1.06
C VAL A 280 -3.58 -6.20 1.17
N LEU A 281 -4.28 -5.94 0.06
CA LEU A 281 -5.47 -5.09 0.08
C LEU A 281 -6.56 -5.66 1.00
N TYR A 282 -6.79 -6.97 0.95
CA TYR A 282 -7.68 -7.69 1.85
C TYR A 282 -7.27 -7.54 3.33
N ASN A 283 -5.97 -7.69 3.64
CA ASN A 283 -5.46 -7.50 4.99
C ASN A 283 -5.68 -6.05 5.47
N ASN A 284 -5.44 -5.05 4.61
CA ASN A 284 -5.69 -3.64 4.93
C ASN A 284 -7.19 -3.39 5.18
N MET A 285 -8.07 -3.95 4.37
CA MET A 285 -9.53 -3.86 4.58
C MET A 285 -9.95 -4.48 5.93
N ILE A 286 -9.41 -5.65 6.28
CA ILE A 286 -9.71 -6.29 7.57
C ILE A 286 -9.15 -5.48 8.73
N ALA A 287 -7.93 -4.95 8.63
CA ALA A 287 -7.35 -4.11 9.67
C ALA A 287 -8.22 -2.88 9.97
N VAL A 288 -8.70 -2.21 8.92
CA VAL A 288 -9.63 -1.08 9.06
C VAL A 288 -10.97 -1.53 9.65
N ASN A 289 -11.50 -2.69 9.24
CA ASN A 289 -12.73 -3.25 9.79
C ASN A 289 -12.62 -3.53 11.29
N VAL A 290 -11.53 -4.17 11.72
CA VAL A 290 -11.25 -4.47 13.13
C VAL A 290 -11.07 -3.19 13.94
N PHE A 291 -10.42 -2.17 13.39
CA PHE A 291 -10.31 -0.85 14.02
C PHE A 291 -11.69 -0.23 14.31
N PHE A 292 -12.60 -0.24 13.32
CA PHE A 292 -13.96 0.24 13.54
C PHE A 292 -14.77 -0.64 14.50
N ALA A 293 -14.51 -1.95 14.53
CA ALA A 293 -15.13 -2.86 15.50
C ALA A 293 -14.70 -2.52 16.94
N TRP A 294 -13.44 -2.11 17.14
CA TRP A 294 -12.98 -1.58 18.43
C TRP A 294 -13.66 -0.25 18.77
N ILE A 295 -13.79 0.68 17.83
CA ILE A 295 -14.53 1.95 18.05
C ILE A 295 -15.99 1.66 18.44
N LYS A 296 -16.62 0.63 17.86
CA LYS A 296 -17.98 0.23 18.22
C LYS A 296 -18.13 -0.13 19.70
N LEU A 297 -17.07 -0.54 20.39
CA LEU A 297 -17.13 -0.76 21.83
C LEU A 297 -17.48 0.51 22.62
N PHE A 298 -17.10 1.71 22.14
CA PHE A 298 -17.48 2.97 22.80
C PHE A 298 -19.00 3.15 22.91
N LYS A 299 -19.77 2.64 21.94
CA LYS A 299 -21.24 2.64 21.99
C LYS A 299 -21.78 1.81 23.16
N PHE A 300 -21.07 0.76 23.56
CA PHE A 300 -21.47 -0.10 24.67
C PHE A 300 -20.84 0.34 26.00
N VAL A 301 -19.75 1.10 25.99
CA VAL A 301 -19.12 1.63 27.21
C VAL A 301 -19.83 2.91 27.71
N SER A 302 -20.67 3.53 26.90
CA SER A 302 -21.48 4.69 27.27
C SER A 302 -22.59 4.41 28.30
N PHE A 303 -22.57 3.28 29.01
CA PHE A 303 -23.43 3.07 30.19
C PHE A 303 -22.90 3.80 31.44
N ASN A 304 -21.63 4.20 31.46
CA ASN A 304 -21.06 4.97 32.56
C ASN A 304 -21.28 6.48 32.38
N LYS A 305 -21.82 7.16 33.41
CA LYS A 305 -22.10 8.62 33.41
C LYS A 305 -20.87 9.45 32.98
N THR A 306 -19.66 9.09 33.40
CA THR A 306 -18.43 9.80 33.03
C THR A 306 -18.08 9.67 31.54
N MET A 307 -18.34 8.51 30.94
CA MET A 307 -18.07 8.28 29.52
C MET A 307 -19.11 8.94 28.61
N ILE A 308 -20.37 9.03 29.08
CA ILE A 308 -21.40 9.82 28.39
C ILE A 308 -20.99 11.29 28.39
N GLN A 309 -20.48 11.82 29.52
CA GLN A 309 -20.00 13.19 29.60
C GLN A 309 -18.90 13.48 28.56
N LEU A 310 -17.89 12.60 28.45
CA LEU A 310 -16.80 12.76 27.46
C LEU A 310 -17.30 12.67 26.01
N SER A 311 -18.15 11.69 25.70
CA SER A 311 -18.73 11.54 24.35
C SER A 311 -19.62 12.74 23.97
N SER A 312 -20.40 13.23 24.93
CA SER A 312 -21.23 14.43 24.76
C SER A 312 -20.38 15.68 24.54
N THR A 313 -19.29 15.86 25.29
CA THR A 313 -18.34 16.97 25.06
C THR A 313 -17.79 16.97 23.64
N LEU A 314 -17.32 15.81 23.16
CA LEU A 314 -16.77 15.67 21.82
C LEU A 314 -17.84 15.93 20.74
N SER A 315 -19.06 15.44 20.95
CA SER A 315 -20.17 15.68 20.00
C SER A 315 -20.62 17.14 19.97
N ARG A 316 -20.57 17.86 21.10
CA ARG A 316 -20.97 19.27 21.19
C ARG A 316 -19.91 20.18 20.56
N CYS A 317 -18.63 19.95 20.85
CA CYS A 317 -17.54 20.75 20.31
C CYS A 317 -17.20 20.42 18.85
N ALA A 318 -17.68 19.29 18.30
CA ALA A 318 -17.39 18.87 16.93
C ALA A 318 -17.69 19.96 15.87
N LYS A 319 -18.77 20.75 16.05
CA LYS A 319 -19.12 21.82 15.11
C LYS A 319 -18.11 22.98 15.17
N ASP A 320 -17.68 23.37 16.36
CA ASP A 320 -16.73 24.47 16.57
C ASP A 320 -15.32 24.05 16.14
N ILE A 321 -14.93 22.81 16.47
CA ILE A 321 -13.70 22.18 15.96
C ILE A 321 -13.70 22.13 14.44
N LEU A 322 -14.82 21.77 13.81
CA LEU A 322 -14.91 21.72 12.35
C LEU A 322 -14.72 23.12 11.73
N GLY A 323 -15.30 24.15 12.33
CA GLY A 323 -15.09 25.54 11.91
C GLY A 323 -13.63 25.97 12.04
N PHE A 324 -12.99 25.65 13.18
CA PHE A 324 -11.57 25.92 13.40
C PHE A 324 -10.67 25.11 12.45
N ALA A 325 -10.99 23.85 12.17
CA ALA A 325 -10.21 22.97 11.30
C ALA A 325 -10.09 23.58 9.89
N ILE A 326 -11.13 24.25 9.39
CA ILE A 326 -11.07 24.96 8.11
C ILE A 326 -10.00 26.06 8.16
N MET A 327 -9.99 26.91 9.21
CA MET A 327 -8.97 27.95 9.38
C MET A 327 -7.56 27.35 9.51
N PHE A 328 -7.43 26.27 10.27
CA PHE A 328 -6.18 25.53 10.43
C PHE A 328 -5.65 25.05 9.07
N PHE A 329 -6.46 24.35 8.28
CA PHE A 329 -6.04 23.80 7.00
C PHE A 329 -5.69 24.88 5.96
N ILE A 330 -6.33 26.05 6.01
CA ILE A 330 -5.95 27.18 5.14
C ILE A 330 -4.51 27.61 5.42
N ILE A 331 -4.16 27.84 6.69
CA ILE A 331 -2.80 28.22 7.08
C ILE A 331 -1.83 27.08 6.79
N PHE A 332 -2.20 25.85 7.14
CA PHE A 332 -1.38 24.66 6.97
C PHE A 332 -1.01 24.44 5.49
N PHE A 333 -1.99 24.46 4.58
CA PHE A 333 -1.74 24.32 3.14
C PHE A 333 -1.00 25.52 2.53
N ALA A 334 -1.19 26.74 3.06
CA ALA A 334 -0.41 27.89 2.63
C ALA A 334 1.08 27.71 2.91
N TYR A 335 1.44 27.22 4.11
CA TYR A 335 2.82 26.86 4.41
C TYR A 335 3.28 25.64 3.60
N ALA A 336 2.40 24.67 3.32
CA ALA A 336 2.78 23.48 2.55
C ALA A 336 3.20 23.88 1.13
N GLN A 337 2.41 24.78 0.53
CA GLN A 337 2.70 25.36 -0.78
C GLN A 337 3.97 26.21 -0.76
N LEU A 338 4.17 27.03 0.28
CA LEU A 338 5.38 27.83 0.44
C LEU A 338 6.62 26.93 0.55
N GLY A 339 6.58 25.90 1.40
CA GLY A 339 7.68 24.95 1.57
C GLY A 339 7.98 24.17 0.29
N TYR A 340 6.95 23.75 -0.44
CA TYR A 340 7.10 23.09 -1.74
C TYR A 340 7.84 23.97 -2.76
N LEU A 341 7.45 25.25 -2.87
CA LEU A 341 8.05 26.17 -3.84
C LEU A 341 9.48 26.58 -3.49
N VAL A 342 9.78 26.73 -2.19
CA VAL A 342 11.11 27.17 -1.73
C VAL A 342 12.09 26.00 -1.66
N PHE A 343 11.70 24.89 -1.02
CA PHE A 343 12.62 23.80 -0.67
C PHE A 343 12.48 22.58 -1.58
N GLY A 344 11.43 22.48 -2.40
CA GLY A 344 11.11 21.26 -3.13
C GLY A 344 12.14 20.82 -4.17
N LEU A 345 13.02 21.71 -4.63
CA LEU A 345 14.10 21.38 -5.56
C LEU A 345 15.36 20.83 -4.86
N GLN A 346 15.52 21.05 -3.56
CA GLN A 346 16.77 20.78 -2.83
C GLN A 346 16.58 19.79 -1.67
N VAL A 347 15.39 19.73 -1.08
CA VAL A 347 15.09 18.91 0.09
C VAL A 347 14.04 17.85 -0.26
N GLU A 348 14.40 16.58 -0.13
CA GLU A 348 13.53 15.45 -0.47
C GLU A 348 12.20 15.45 0.31
N GLU A 349 12.22 15.89 1.57
CA GLU A 349 11.03 16.03 2.42
C GLU A 349 9.99 17.02 1.87
N PHE A 350 10.41 17.92 0.97
CA PHE A 350 9.56 18.90 0.29
C PHE A 350 9.41 18.61 -1.22
N SER A 351 9.87 17.46 -1.71
CA SER A 351 9.89 17.10 -3.15
C SER A 351 8.51 17.01 -3.82
N SER A 352 7.47 16.68 -3.06
CA SER A 352 6.09 16.63 -3.54
C SER A 352 5.17 17.35 -2.56
N PHE A 353 4.06 17.90 -3.05
CA PHE A 353 3.09 18.58 -2.20
C PHE A 353 2.54 17.66 -1.09
N GLN A 354 2.33 16.37 -1.39
CA GLN A 354 1.92 15.37 -0.40
C GLN A 354 2.99 15.15 0.67
N ASN A 355 4.26 15.04 0.28
CA ASN A 355 5.37 14.91 1.22
C ASN A 355 5.49 16.17 2.10
N CYS A 356 5.29 17.36 1.54
CA CYS A 356 5.29 18.63 2.30
C CYS A 356 4.26 18.59 3.45
N ILE A 357 3.04 18.12 3.18
CA ILE A 357 1.98 17.97 4.20
C ILE A 357 2.45 17.04 5.33
N PHE A 358 3.04 15.88 4.99
CA PHE A 358 3.55 14.95 5.99
C PHE A 358 4.71 15.51 6.79
N THR A 359 5.66 16.17 6.12
CA THR A 359 6.80 16.84 6.74
C THR A 359 6.35 17.91 7.73
N GLN A 360 5.31 18.68 7.41
CA GLN A 360 4.73 19.64 8.34
C GLN A 360 4.12 18.99 9.59
N PHE A 361 3.41 17.87 9.43
CA PHE A 361 2.93 17.12 10.60
C PHE A 361 4.09 16.59 11.44
N ARG A 362 5.18 16.11 10.82
CA ARG A 362 6.40 15.70 11.53
C ARG A 362 7.03 16.86 12.31
N ILE A 363 7.11 18.06 11.71
CA ILE A 363 7.59 19.28 12.40
C ILE A 363 6.72 19.59 13.63
N VAL A 364 5.39 19.50 13.53
CA VAL A 364 4.48 19.71 14.68
C VAL A 364 4.72 18.68 15.79
N LEU A 365 5.05 17.44 15.44
CA LEU A 365 5.39 16.38 16.39
C LEU A 365 6.81 16.52 16.97
N GLY A 366 7.63 17.44 16.46
CA GLY A 366 9.01 17.68 16.89
C GLY A 366 10.07 16.86 16.15
N ASP A 367 9.71 16.16 15.07
CA ASP A 367 10.63 15.44 14.20
C ASP A 367 10.90 16.27 12.93
N PHE A 368 12.08 16.89 12.84
CA PHE A 368 12.43 17.76 11.72
C PHE A 368 13.94 17.80 11.48
N ASN A 369 14.33 17.89 10.20
CA ASN A 369 15.72 18.12 9.80
C ASN A 369 15.97 19.60 9.48
N PHE A 370 16.23 20.40 10.51
CA PHE A 370 16.44 21.84 10.34
C PHE A 370 17.70 22.17 9.52
N GLU A 371 18.76 21.36 9.64
CA GLU A 371 20.02 21.56 8.91
C GLU A 371 19.79 21.51 7.40
N ALA A 372 18.96 20.58 6.92
CA ALA A 372 18.62 20.50 5.50
C ALA A 372 17.83 21.72 5.01
N ILE A 373 16.94 22.27 5.85
CA ILE A 373 16.13 23.45 5.52
C ILE A 373 17.01 24.72 5.46
N GLU A 374 17.91 24.90 6.43
CA GLU A 374 18.85 26.03 6.47
C GLU A 374 19.89 25.95 5.35
N ALA A 375 20.36 24.75 5.02
CA ALA A 375 21.28 24.53 3.91
C ALA A 375 20.64 24.88 2.56
N ALA A 376 19.33 24.66 2.41
CA ALA A 376 18.62 24.94 1.18
C ALA A 376 18.42 26.45 0.92
N ASP A 377 18.00 27.18 1.96
CA ASP A 377 17.98 28.64 1.94
C ASP A 377 18.31 29.19 3.33
N ARG A 378 19.47 29.85 3.44
CA ARG A 378 20.00 30.37 4.71
C ARG A 378 19.14 31.47 5.33
N ILE A 379 18.34 32.17 4.53
CA ILE A 379 17.51 33.29 5.00
C ILE A 379 16.06 32.80 5.14
N LEU A 380 15.51 32.25 4.08
CA LEU A 380 14.10 31.87 4.02
C LEU A 380 13.81 30.60 4.82
N GLY A 381 14.79 29.70 4.96
CA GLY A 381 14.71 28.47 5.77
C GLY A 381 14.37 28.74 7.24
N PRO A 382 15.23 29.46 7.98
CA PRO A 382 14.96 29.83 9.37
C PRO A 382 13.68 30.65 9.54
N ILE A 383 13.39 31.60 8.63
CA ILE A 383 12.17 32.40 8.67
C ILE A 383 10.93 31.52 8.54
N TYR A 384 10.90 30.62 7.54
CA TYR A 384 9.82 29.65 7.34
C TYR A 384 9.60 28.81 8.59
N PHE A 385 10.68 28.22 9.14
CA PHE A 385 10.59 27.33 10.29
C PHE A 385 10.08 28.04 11.55
N ILE A 386 10.67 29.20 11.89
CA ILE A 386 10.30 29.97 13.09
C ILE A 386 8.85 30.44 13.00
N THR A 387 8.43 30.97 11.84
CA THR A 387 7.05 31.46 11.66
C THR A 387 6.05 30.31 11.66
N PHE A 388 6.35 29.18 11.01
CA PHE A 388 5.51 27.99 11.04
C PHE A 388 5.30 27.48 12.47
N VAL A 389 6.38 27.30 13.23
CA VAL A 389 6.30 26.86 14.64
C VAL A 389 5.50 27.87 15.46
N PHE A 390 5.74 29.18 15.29
CA PHE A 390 4.99 30.20 16.01
C PHE A 390 3.48 30.14 15.75
N PHE A 391 3.06 30.15 14.48
CA PHE A 391 1.64 30.16 14.15
C PHE A 391 0.96 28.81 14.39
N VAL A 392 1.56 27.71 13.94
CA VAL A 392 0.90 26.40 13.98
C VAL A 392 0.98 25.77 15.36
N PHE A 393 2.14 25.81 16.02
CA PHE A 393 2.30 25.21 17.34
C PHE A 393 1.75 26.12 18.44
N PHE A 394 2.19 27.38 18.54
CA PHE A 394 1.80 28.21 19.67
C PHE A 394 0.41 28.84 19.56
N ILE A 395 -0.06 29.18 18.35
CA ILE A 395 -1.39 29.79 18.20
C ILE A 395 -2.44 28.71 17.97
N LEU A 396 -2.30 27.91 16.89
CA LEU A 396 -3.37 27.01 16.46
C LEU A 396 -3.60 25.84 17.42
N LEU A 397 -2.56 25.16 17.93
CA LEU A 397 -2.78 24.08 18.91
C LEU A 397 -3.38 24.58 20.22
N ASN A 398 -2.95 25.75 20.72
CA ASN A 398 -3.51 26.31 21.94
C ASN A 398 -4.97 26.75 21.76
N MET A 399 -5.33 27.24 20.58
CA MET A 399 -6.73 27.55 20.25
C MET A 399 -7.59 26.29 20.22
N PHE A 400 -7.09 25.19 19.64
CA PHE A 400 -7.76 23.89 19.66
C PHE A 400 -8.02 23.39 21.08
N LEU A 401 -7.01 23.48 21.96
CA LEU A 401 -7.14 23.12 23.38
C LEU A 401 -8.15 24.00 24.10
N ALA A 402 -8.19 25.30 23.80
CA ALA A 402 -9.13 26.24 24.40
C ALA A 402 -10.60 25.88 24.06
N ILE A 403 -10.91 25.56 22.79
CA ILE A 403 -12.26 25.15 22.36
C ILE A 403 -12.71 23.88 23.10
N ILE A 404 -11.83 22.89 23.23
CA ILE A 404 -12.14 21.65 23.94
C ILE A 404 -12.36 21.91 25.43
N ASN A 405 -11.52 22.74 26.06
CA ASN A 405 -11.62 23.01 27.48
C ASN A 405 -12.89 23.80 27.86
N ASP A 406 -13.29 24.75 27.02
CA ASP A 406 -14.50 25.54 27.23
C ASP A 406 -15.77 24.66 27.14
N THR A 407 -15.89 23.89 26.06
CA THR A 407 -17.00 22.95 25.87
C THR A 407 -17.01 21.82 26.91
N TYR A 408 -15.85 21.36 27.36
CA TYR A 408 -15.74 20.40 28.46
C TYR A 408 -16.28 20.98 29.77
N SER A 409 -15.92 22.23 30.08
CA SER A 409 -16.37 22.93 31.28
C SER A 409 -17.88 23.18 31.26
N GLU A 410 -18.43 23.55 30.10
CA GLU A 410 -19.88 23.74 29.90
C GLU A 410 -20.67 22.44 30.13
N VAL A 411 -20.28 21.34 29.47
CA VAL A 411 -20.97 20.05 29.66
C VAL A 411 -20.80 19.54 31.09
N LYS A 412 -19.65 19.77 31.73
CA LYS A 412 -19.46 19.41 33.15
C LYS A 412 -20.45 20.15 34.06
N ALA A 413 -20.70 21.43 33.81
CA ALA A 413 -21.69 22.21 34.55
C ALA A 413 -23.12 21.66 34.33
N ASP A 414 -23.50 21.35 33.08
CA ASP A 414 -24.81 20.78 32.75
C ASP A 414 -25.05 19.44 33.48
N PHE A 415 -24.05 18.56 33.53
CA PHE A 415 -24.14 17.29 34.26
C PHE A 415 -24.24 17.46 35.77
N GLN A 416 -23.61 18.47 36.35
CA GLN A 416 -23.74 18.80 37.78
C GLN A 416 -25.14 19.32 38.12
N MET A 417 -25.74 20.14 37.24
CA MET A 417 -27.12 20.62 37.43
C MET A 417 -28.13 19.46 37.37
N MET A 418 -28.05 18.60 36.35
CA MET A 418 -28.93 17.41 36.25
C MET A 418 -28.85 16.50 37.48
N THR A 419 -27.65 16.30 38.04
CA THR A 419 -27.48 15.46 39.24
C THR A 419 -28.12 16.10 40.48
N THR A 420 -28.09 17.43 40.57
CA THR A 420 -28.68 18.19 41.70
C THR A 420 -30.20 18.18 41.63
N GLU A 421 -30.78 18.34 40.44
CA GLU A 421 -32.23 18.22 40.22
C GLU A 421 -32.74 16.80 40.49
N GLU A 422 -32.02 15.75 40.06
CA GLU A 422 -32.36 14.36 40.38
C GLU A 422 -32.36 14.10 41.90
N LEU A 423 -31.43 14.68 42.65
CA LEU A 423 -31.37 14.59 44.11
C LEU A 423 -32.55 15.29 44.78
N GLN A 424 -32.84 16.53 44.36
CA GLN A 424 -33.97 17.30 44.89
C GLN A 424 -35.32 16.62 44.63
N LEU A 425 -35.49 16.05 43.44
CA LEU A 425 -36.73 15.35 43.05
C LEU A 425 -36.90 14.02 43.81
N ARG A 426 -35.79 13.33 44.13
CA ARG A 426 -35.79 12.14 45.00
C ARG A 426 -36.13 12.47 46.44
N ASP A 427 -35.66 13.60 46.96
CA ASP A 427 -35.96 14.05 48.31
C ASP A 427 -37.43 14.50 48.44
N LEU A 428 -37.99 15.12 47.39
CA LEU A 428 -39.42 15.47 47.32
C LEU A 428 -40.36 14.26 47.23
N ILE A 429 -39.93 13.14 46.63
CA ILE A 429 -40.73 11.91 46.56
C ILE A 429 -40.65 11.08 47.86
N LYS A 430 -39.63 11.32 48.70
CA LYS A 430 -39.45 10.63 49.99
C LYS A 430 -40.18 11.29 51.17
N GLN A 431 -40.66 12.53 51.02
CA GLN A 431 -41.58 13.19 51.94
C GLN A 431 -43.02 12.84 51.57
#